data_AF-A0A7X9CQJ8-F1
#
_entry.id   AF-A0A7X9CQJ8-F1
#
_cell.length_a   1.000
_cell.length_b   1.000
_cell.length_c   1.000
_cell.angle_alpha   90.00
_cell.angle_beta   90.00
_cell.angle_gamma   90.00
#
_symmetry.space_group_name_H-M   'P 1'
#
loop_
_entity.id
_entity.type
_entity.pdbx_description
1 polymer ?
#
loop_
_entity_poly.entity_id
_entity_poly.type
_entity_poly.pdbx_seq_one_letter_code
_entity_poly.pdbx_strand_id
1 'polypeptide(L)'
;MKIRNKDFIIAAMIIASTLIIPKISHAAGNNIYVERVYGSNRYETASKISQRDFDMATYAVVASGEKYADALVGGTLAVQGDGPIFLTSKNAIDNSTLKELKMLNVKKVFLLGGENTISKTVEREISKIAKVERLTGKDRFDTANMIATARYKISFPHFENAMGDLSAAISPDAFADALTAAPFVAQLKTDADIYTYLNFYGNSLPPYMVIGGHKSVPKLSSEQYRIYGSNRYHTA
;
A
#
# COMPACT_ATOMS: atom_id res chain seq x y z
N MET A 1 63.16 -35.96 -30.62
CA MET A 1 62.44 -35.85 -31.91
C MET A 1 60.99 -35.45 -31.60
N LYS A 2 60.51 -34.29 -32.09
CA LYS A 2 59.10 -33.81 -31.95
C LYS A 2 58.16 -34.86 -32.60
N ILE A 3 56.91 -35.05 -32.17
CA ILE A 3 55.71 -34.25 -32.55
C ILE A 3 54.50 -34.61 -31.62
N ARG A 4 53.60 -33.61 -31.49
CA ARG A 4 52.34 -33.44 -30.72
C ARG A 4 51.20 -34.43 -31.01
N ASN A 5 50.25 -34.54 -30.06
CA ASN A 5 48.78 -34.30 -30.17
C ASN A 5 48.12 -34.72 -28.84
N LYS A 6 47.54 -33.82 -28.03
CA LYS A 6 46.15 -33.28 -28.07
C LYS A 6 45.06 -34.37 -28.14
N ASP A 7 44.18 -34.32 -27.13
CA ASP A 7 42.80 -34.85 -27.04
C ASP A 7 42.57 -36.10 -26.16
N PHE A 8 41.40 -36.10 -25.49
CA PHE A 8 40.75 -37.07 -24.58
C PHE A 8 41.01 -36.89 -23.07
N ILE A 9 40.29 -35.98 -22.37
CA ILE A 9 38.94 -36.18 -21.77
C ILE A 9 38.92 -37.42 -20.86
N ILE A 10 39.31 -37.27 -19.58
CA ILE A 10 38.42 -37.07 -18.41
C ILE A 10 37.30 -38.12 -18.35
N ALA A 11 37.61 -39.25 -17.70
CA ALA A 11 36.64 -40.21 -17.24
C ALA A 11 36.28 -39.92 -15.77
N ALA A 12 34.99 -39.65 -15.55
CA ALA A 12 34.18 -40.08 -14.40
C ALA A 12 34.67 -39.80 -12.97
N MET A 13 34.11 -38.76 -12.35
CA MET A 13 33.56 -38.84 -10.98
C MET A 13 32.71 -37.59 -10.68
N ILE A 14 31.46 -37.57 -11.17
CA ILE A 14 30.45 -36.62 -10.68
C ILE A 14 29.80 -37.26 -9.46
N ILE A 15 30.22 -36.82 -8.28
CA ILE A 15 29.56 -37.11 -7.02
C ILE A 15 28.22 -36.37 -7.02
N ALA A 16 27.16 -37.12 -6.75
CA ALA A 16 25.79 -36.66 -6.67
C ALA A 16 25.62 -35.53 -5.65
N SER A 17 25.19 -34.36 -6.12
CA SER A 17 24.39 -33.44 -5.33
C SER A 17 23.03 -33.36 -5.99
N THR A 18 22.03 -33.96 -5.34
CA THR A 18 20.62 -33.82 -5.74
C THR A 18 20.24 -32.35 -5.59
N LEU A 19 20.24 -31.61 -6.69
CA LEU A 19 19.50 -30.36 -6.79
C LEU A 19 18.04 -30.70 -6.50
N ILE A 20 17.49 -30.09 -5.44
CA ILE A 20 16.04 -29.99 -5.26
C ILE A 20 15.56 -29.03 -6.36
N ILE A 21 15.26 -29.57 -7.54
CA ILE A 21 14.59 -28.81 -8.60
C ILE A 21 13.15 -28.60 -8.11
N PRO A 22 12.66 -27.36 -7.95
CA PRO A 22 11.26 -27.15 -7.62
C PRO A 22 10.41 -27.78 -8.74
N LYS A 23 9.44 -28.63 -8.37
CA LYS A 23 8.48 -29.18 -9.33
C LYS A 23 7.71 -28.02 -9.96
N ILE A 24 8.07 -27.64 -11.18
CA ILE A 24 7.29 -26.73 -12.01
C ILE A 24 6.07 -27.53 -12.48
N SER A 25 4.94 -27.32 -11.80
CA SER A 25 3.66 -27.83 -12.27
C SER A 25 3.31 -27.11 -13.58
N HIS A 26 3.34 -27.82 -14.70
CA HIS A 26 2.95 -27.29 -16.00
C HIS A 26 1.43 -27.32 -16.11
N ALA A 27 0.79 -26.16 -15.89
CA ALA A 27 -0.55 -25.90 -16.38
C ALA A 27 -0.45 -25.12 -17.70
N ALA A 28 -1.24 -25.54 -18.68
CA ALA A 28 -1.14 -25.14 -20.08
C ALA A 28 -1.24 -23.62 -20.34
N GLY A 29 -0.42 -23.13 -21.26
CA GLY A 29 -0.91 -22.26 -22.34
C GLY A 29 -0.88 -20.74 -22.19
N ASN A 30 -0.25 -20.16 -21.17
CA ASN A 30 0.15 -18.75 -21.13
C ASN A 30 1.47 -18.66 -20.35
N ASN A 31 2.52 -18.02 -20.89
CA ASN A 31 3.73 -17.72 -20.12
C ASN A 31 3.40 -16.65 -19.07
N ILE A 32 2.79 -17.06 -17.96
CA ILE A 32 2.55 -16.22 -16.81
C ILE A 32 3.91 -16.05 -16.12
N TYR A 33 4.46 -14.84 -16.18
CA TYR A 33 5.62 -14.49 -15.39
C TYR A 33 5.18 -14.34 -13.93
N VAL A 34 5.65 -15.24 -13.07
CA VAL A 34 5.35 -15.22 -11.63
C VAL A 34 6.57 -14.73 -10.89
N GLU A 35 6.46 -13.53 -10.33
CA GLU A 35 7.46 -12.97 -9.43
C GLU A 35 6.94 -12.97 -8.00
N ARG A 36 7.79 -13.39 -7.05
CA ARG A 36 7.51 -13.28 -5.62
C ARG A 36 8.33 -12.14 -5.04
N VAL A 37 7.65 -11.11 -4.56
CA VAL A 37 8.26 -10.00 -3.78
C VAL A 37 7.98 -10.23 -2.31
N TYR A 38 9.02 -10.45 -1.51
CA TYR A 38 8.88 -10.71 -0.07
C TYR A 38 10.16 -10.37 0.69
N GLY A 39 10.01 -10.11 1.99
CA GLY A 39 11.10 -10.03 2.96
C GLY A 39 10.91 -11.01 4.12
N SER A 40 11.83 -11.01 5.07
CA SER A 40 11.77 -11.83 6.30
C SER A 40 10.59 -11.47 7.21
N ASN A 41 10.07 -10.26 7.09
CA ASN A 41 8.94 -9.75 7.84
C ASN A 41 8.13 -8.73 7.02
N ARG A 42 7.04 -8.22 7.60
CA ARG A 42 6.13 -7.25 6.95
C ARG A 42 6.80 -5.92 6.61
N TYR A 43 7.78 -5.48 7.39
CA TYR A 43 8.50 -4.23 7.20
C TYR A 43 9.45 -4.36 6.01
N GLU A 44 10.23 -5.45 5.99
CA GLU A 44 11.13 -5.73 4.86
C GLU A 44 10.35 -6.02 3.57
N THR A 45 9.20 -6.69 3.64
CA THR A 45 8.33 -6.90 2.47
C THR A 45 7.87 -5.58 1.88
N ALA A 46 7.46 -4.60 2.70
CA ALA A 46 7.12 -3.26 2.22
C ALA A 46 8.31 -2.57 1.54
N SER A 47 9.51 -2.68 2.12
CA SER A 47 10.75 -2.17 1.52
C SER A 47 11.06 -2.85 0.18
N LYS A 48 10.82 -4.15 0.04
CA LYS A 48 11.04 -4.90 -1.21
C LYS A 48 10.05 -4.52 -2.32
N ILE A 49 8.80 -4.28 -1.97
CA ILE A 49 7.81 -3.73 -2.91
C ILE A 49 8.28 -2.35 -3.39
N SER A 50 8.72 -1.50 -2.46
CA SER A 50 9.25 -0.18 -2.79
C SER A 50 10.44 -0.25 -3.76
N GLN A 51 11.40 -1.15 -3.52
CA GLN A 51 12.57 -1.34 -4.39
C GLN A 51 12.21 -1.81 -5.80
N ARG A 52 11.11 -2.55 -5.96
CA ARG A 52 10.68 -3.05 -7.26
C ARG A 52 9.98 -1.97 -8.08
N ASP A 53 9.13 -1.17 -7.42
CA ASP A 53 8.15 -0.32 -8.11
C ASP A 53 8.57 1.16 -8.17
N PHE A 54 9.56 1.60 -7.39
CA PHE A 54 9.93 3.02 -7.29
C PHE A 54 11.44 3.24 -7.41
N ASP A 55 11.84 4.13 -8.32
CA ASP A 55 13.22 4.64 -8.40
C ASP A 55 13.40 5.93 -7.58
N MET A 56 12.34 6.74 -7.50
CA MET A 56 12.29 7.99 -6.73
C MET A 56 10.86 8.21 -6.22
N ALA A 57 10.71 8.95 -5.12
CA ALA A 57 9.41 9.37 -4.64
C ALA A 57 9.51 10.73 -3.94
N THR A 58 8.61 11.67 -4.28
CA THR A 58 8.59 12.98 -3.60
C THR A 58 8.11 12.86 -2.16
N TYR A 59 7.16 11.96 -1.91
CA TYR A 59 6.70 11.61 -0.58
C TYR A 59 6.52 10.10 -0.41
N ALA A 60 6.45 9.67 0.85
CA ALA A 60 6.08 8.31 1.22
C ALA A 60 5.04 8.32 2.34
N VAL A 61 4.33 7.21 2.49
CA VAL A 61 3.40 7.00 3.60
C VAL A 61 4.01 5.99 4.56
N VAL A 62 3.98 6.27 5.86
CA VAL A 62 4.39 5.34 6.91
C VAL A 62 3.20 5.08 7.82
N ALA A 63 2.83 3.82 7.99
CA ALA A 63 1.72 3.40 8.84
C ALA A 63 2.16 2.32 9.83
N SER A 64 1.33 2.03 10.83
CA SER A 64 1.62 0.96 11.77
C SER A 64 1.51 -0.40 11.10
N GLY A 65 2.54 -1.23 11.26
CA GLY A 65 2.49 -2.63 10.89
C GLY A 65 1.72 -3.50 11.88
N GLU A 66 1.27 -2.95 13.02
CA GLU A 66 0.65 -3.69 14.12
C GLU A 66 -0.84 -3.36 14.26
N LYS A 67 -1.24 -2.14 13.91
CA LYS A 67 -2.63 -1.67 13.91
C LYS A 67 -3.02 -1.18 12.53
N TYR A 68 -3.88 -1.94 11.86
CA TYR A 68 -4.12 -1.78 10.43
C TYR A 68 -5.17 -0.73 10.05
N ALA A 69 -6.00 -0.26 10.99
CA ALA A 69 -7.13 0.62 10.68
C ALA A 69 -6.69 1.92 9.97
N ASP A 70 -5.59 2.52 10.43
CA ASP A 70 -5.06 3.76 9.85
C ASP A 70 -4.27 3.50 8.55
N ALA A 71 -3.70 2.29 8.40
CA ALA A 71 -2.97 1.88 7.20
C ALA A 71 -3.88 1.67 5.98
N LEU A 72 -5.14 1.28 6.20
CA LEU A 72 -6.11 1.03 5.12
C LEU A 72 -6.39 2.26 4.28
N VAL A 73 -6.71 3.38 4.94
CA VAL A 73 -6.97 4.65 4.23
C VAL A 73 -5.67 5.26 3.71
N GLY A 74 -4.53 4.95 4.35
CA GLY A 74 -3.21 5.32 3.84
C GLY A 74 -2.90 4.81 2.43
N GLY A 75 -3.48 3.66 2.07
CA GLY A 75 -3.44 3.08 0.73
C GLY A 75 -3.74 4.10 -0.37
N THR A 76 -4.85 4.82 -0.22
CA THR A 76 -5.35 5.75 -1.25
C THR A 76 -4.50 7.01 -1.35
N LEU A 77 -3.90 7.45 -0.24
CA LEU A 77 -2.97 8.57 -0.22
C LEU A 77 -1.70 8.26 -0.99
N ALA A 78 -1.13 7.07 -0.80
CA ALA A 78 0.13 6.69 -1.43
C ALA A 78 0.01 6.58 -2.96
N VAL A 79 -1.10 6.02 -3.45
CA VAL A 79 -1.34 5.89 -4.90
C VAL A 79 -1.49 7.25 -5.58
N GLN A 80 -2.10 8.25 -4.92
CA GLN A 80 -2.43 9.52 -5.58
C GLN A 80 -1.21 10.31 -6.09
N GLY A 81 -0.07 10.18 -5.42
CA GLY A 81 1.16 10.87 -5.83
C GLY A 81 2.33 9.93 -5.93
N ASP A 82 2.03 8.69 -6.35
CA ASP A 82 3.01 7.71 -6.80
C ASP A 82 4.11 7.49 -5.75
N GLY A 83 3.68 7.32 -4.49
CA GLY A 83 4.55 7.15 -3.35
C GLY A 83 4.45 5.73 -2.76
N PRO A 84 5.54 5.18 -2.21
CA PRO A 84 5.50 3.89 -1.53
C PRO A 84 4.82 4.00 -0.15
N ILE A 85 4.31 2.86 0.32
CA ILE A 85 3.84 2.66 1.71
C ILE A 85 4.84 1.79 2.46
N PHE A 86 5.29 2.28 3.59
CA PHE A 86 6.09 1.51 4.53
C PHE A 86 5.32 1.25 5.83
N LEU A 87 5.75 0.18 6.51
CA LEU A 87 5.22 -0.20 7.81
C LEU A 87 6.28 0.05 8.89
N THR A 88 5.82 0.36 10.11
CA THR A 88 6.68 0.49 11.30
C THR A 88 6.06 -0.19 12.51
N SER A 89 6.90 -0.66 13.43
CA SER A 89 6.44 -1.02 14.78
C SER A 89 6.13 0.25 15.58
N LYS A 90 5.42 0.12 16.71
CA LYS A 90 5.08 1.27 17.55
C LYS A 90 6.30 2.11 17.97
N ASN A 91 7.38 1.44 18.39
CA ASN A 91 8.51 2.09 19.05
C ASN A 91 9.79 2.13 18.21
N ALA A 92 9.84 1.40 17.09
CA ALA A 92 11.01 1.32 16.24
C ALA A 92 10.63 1.26 14.76
N ILE A 93 11.32 2.06 13.96
CA ILE A 93 11.27 1.96 12.50
C ILE A 93 12.40 1.05 12.04
N ASP A 94 12.09 0.18 11.09
CA ASP A 94 13.08 -0.76 10.57
C ASP A 94 14.16 -0.04 9.75
N ASN A 95 15.39 -0.52 9.83
CA ASN A 95 16.51 0.05 9.08
C ASN A 95 16.31 -0.07 7.57
N SER A 96 15.61 -1.11 7.08
CA SER A 96 15.28 -1.24 5.66
C SER A 96 14.39 -0.08 5.21
N THR A 97 13.36 0.26 5.98
CA THR A 97 12.49 1.41 5.68
C THR A 97 13.27 2.72 5.65
N LEU A 98 14.12 2.99 6.65
CA LEU A 98 14.92 4.22 6.67
C LEU A 98 15.89 4.31 5.49
N LYS A 99 16.45 3.18 5.06
CA LYS A 99 17.33 3.12 3.89
C LYS A 99 16.55 3.45 2.62
N GLU A 100 15.38 2.85 2.42
CA GLU A 100 14.56 3.10 1.24
C GLU A 100 14.09 4.56 1.14
N LEU A 101 13.62 5.15 2.25
CA LEU A 101 13.25 6.57 2.29
C LEU A 101 14.40 7.48 1.82
N LYS A 102 15.64 7.15 2.17
CA LYS A 102 16.83 7.89 1.71
C LYS A 102 17.13 7.62 0.23
N MET A 103 17.10 6.36 -0.21
CA MET A 103 17.43 5.99 -1.60
C MET A 103 16.46 6.64 -2.58
N LEU A 104 15.17 6.65 -2.25
CA LEU A 104 14.12 7.29 -3.05
C LEU A 104 14.13 8.82 -3.00
N ASN A 105 15.02 9.41 -2.19
CA ASN A 105 15.14 10.85 -1.98
C ASN A 105 13.82 11.51 -1.49
N VAL A 106 13.08 10.79 -0.63
CA VAL A 106 11.79 11.22 -0.08
C VAL A 106 11.93 12.54 0.68
N LYS A 107 11.12 13.53 0.32
CA LYS A 107 11.14 14.87 0.95
C LYS A 107 10.11 15.01 2.06
N LYS A 108 9.00 14.29 1.95
CA LYS A 108 7.89 14.34 2.89
C LYS A 108 7.42 12.93 3.26
N VAL A 109 7.15 12.71 4.53
CA VAL A 109 6.52 11.47 5.00
C VAL A 109 5.19 11.81 5.66
N PHE A 110 4.12 11.17 5.19
CA PHE A 110 2.85 11.16 5.88
C PHE A 110 2.83 10.01 6.89
N LEU A 111 2.80 10.34 8.18
CA LEU A 111 2.81 9.37 9.27
C LEU A 111 1.39 9.12 9.76
N LEU A 112 0.86 7.93 9.53
CA LEU A 112 -0.54 7.62 9.78
C LEU A 112 -0.73 6.96 11.15
N GLY A 113 -1.52 7.61 11.99
CA GLY A 113 -1.86 7.13 13.32
C GLY A 113 -1.24 7.97 14.45
N GLY A 114 -1.91 7.96 15.60
CA GLY A 114 -1.50 8.73 16.78
C GLY A 114 -0.28 8.14 17.50
N GLU A 115 0.22 8.87 18.50
CA GLU A 115 1.41 8.51 19.28
C GLU A 115 1.31 7.15 20.00
N ASN A 116 0.09 6.75 20.35
CA ASN A 116 -0.20 5.45 20.97
C ASN A 116 0.00 4.26 20.02
N THR A 117 0.04 4.52 18.72
CA THR A 117 0.16 3.54 17.63
C THR A 117 1.53 3.64 16.96
N ILE A 118 2.05 4.85 16.76
CA ILE A 118 3.41 5.11 16.30
C ILE A 118 4.02 6.21 17.18
N SER A 119 4.99 5.85 18.01
CA SER A 119 5.60 6.75 19.00
C SER A 119 6.28 7.98 18.37
N LYS A 120 6.49 9.02 19.19
CA LYS A 120 7.34 10.17 18.80
C LYS A 120 8.78 9.77 18.49
N THR A 121 9.27 8.65 19.01
CA THR A 121 10.63 8.16 18.70
C THR A 121 10.74 7.82 17.22
N VAL A 122 9.78 7.07 16.67
CA VAL A 122 9.73 6.76 15.24
C VAL A 122 9.64 8.03 14.40
N GLU A 123 8.76 8.95 14.77
CA GLU A 123 8.62 10.24 14.08
C GLU A 123 9.92 11.04 14.06
N ARG A 124 10.65 11.10 15.18
CA ARG A 124 11.97 11.75 15.26
C ARG A 124 13.00 11.08 14.34
N GLU A 125 13.03 9.75 14.27
CA GLU A 125 13.97 9.05 13.38
C GLU A 125 13.71 9.38 11.91
N ILE A 126 12.44 9.42 11.49
CA ILE A 126 12.05 9.82 10.12
C ILE A 126 12.36 11.31 9.89
N SER A 127 12.16 12.16 10.89
CA SER A 127 12.37 13.62 10.78
C SER A 127 13.82 14.01 10.52
N LYS A 128 14.78 13.11 10.80
CA LYS A 128 16.20 13.31 10.46
C LYS A 128 16.46 13.29 8.96
N ILE A 129 15.54 12.76 8.16
CA ILE A 129 15.76 12.50 6.72
C ILE A 129 14.70 13.13 5.82
N ALA A 130 13.48 13.35 6.33
CA ALA A 130 12.37 13.93 5.57
C ALA A 130 11.46 14.75 6.49
N LYS A 131 10.70 15.69 5.92
CA LYS A 131 9.66 16.41 6.67
C LYS A 131 8.54 15.44 7.03
N VAL A 132 8.16 15.35 8.31
CA VAL A 132 7.05 14.50 8.75
C VAL A 132 5.78 15.32 8.91
N GLU A 133 4.67 14.80 8.37
CA GLU A 133 3.31 15.27 8.64
C GLU A 133 2.51 14.11 9.21
N ARG A 134 2.17 14.19 10.50
CA ARG A 134 1.36 13.17 11.16
C ARG A 134 -0.13 13.40 10.89
N LEU A 135 -0.81 12.40 10.35
CA LEU A 135 -2.24 12.40 10.13
C LEU A 135 -2.91 11.51 11.19
N THR A 136 -3.62 12.13 12.14
CA THR A 136 -4.29 11.43 13.24
C THR A 136 -5.51 12.21 13.69
N GLY A 137 -6.66 11.54 13.71
CA GLY A 137 -7.92 12.04 14.23
C GLY A 137 -8.20 11.61 15.66
N LYS A 138 -9.36 12.01 16.21
CA LYS A 138 -9.84 11.51 17.52
C LYS A 138 -10.21 10.02 17.44
N ASP A 139 -10.61 9.59 16.25
CA ASP A 139 -10.90 8.21 15.91
C ASP A 139 -10.46 7.89 14.46
N ARG A 140 -10.80 6.68 13.99
CA ARG A 140 -10.47 6.20 12.64
C ARG A 140 -11.18 6.99 11.53
N PHE A 141 -12.33 7.59 11.83
CA PHE A 141 -13.12 8.36 10.88
C PHE A 141 -12.50 9.73 10.66
N ASP A 142 -12.12 10.41 11.74
CA ASP A 142 -11.38 11.66 11.68
C ASP A 142 -10.02 11.47 10.99
N THR A 143 -9.34 10.37 11.26
CA THR A 143 -8.07 10.02 10.59
C THR A 143 -8.28 9.86 9.08
N ALA A 144 -9.35 9.19 8.65
CA ALA A 144 -9.70 9.06 7.24
C ALA A 144 -9.98 10.42 6.58
N ASN A 145 -10.71 11.31 7.25
CA ASN A 145 -10.98 12.66 6.76
C ASN A 145 -9.69 13.47 6.58
N MET A 146 -8.74 13.35 7.52
CA MET A 146 -7.43 14.00 7.39
C MET A 146 -6.62 13.44 6.22
N ILE A 147 -6.65 12.13 6.00
CA ILE A 147 -5.98 11.48 4.86
C ILE A 147 -6.61 11.94 3.54
N ALA A 148 -7.93 11.97 3.45
CA ALA A 148 -8.66 12.48 2.30
C ALA A 148 -8.32 13.96 2.00
N THR A 149 -8.22 14.79 3.05
CA THR A 149 -7.80 16.20 2.93
C THR A 149 -6.35 16.33 2.44
N ALA A 150 -5.43 15.52 2.98
CA ALA A 150 -4.04 15.51 2.54
C ALA A 150 -3.92 15.09 1.08
N ARG A 151 -4.65 14.05 0.67
CA ARG A 151 -4.72 13.57 -0.71
C ARG A 151 -5.20 14.67 -1.65
N TYR A 152 -6.28 15.37 -1.28
CA TYR A 152 -6.81 16.47 -2.06
C TYR A 152 -5.79 17.60 -2.29
N LYS A 153 -5.08 18.03 -1.24
CA LYS A 153 -4.05 19.08 -1.35
C LYS A 153 -2.91 18.70 -2.30
N ILE A 154 -2.63 17.41 -2.46
CA ILE A 154 -1.65 16.89 -3.43
C ILE A 154 -2.22 16.98 -4.85
N SER A 155 -3.47 16.55 -5.06
CA SER A 155 -4.14 16.58 -6.36
C SER A 155 -4.41 18.01 -6.86
N PHE A 156 -4.76 18.93 -5.96
CA PHE A 156 -5.26 20.27 -6.29
C PHE A 156 -4.58 21.34 -5.42
N PRO A 157 -3.27 21.58 -5.60
CA PRO A 157 -2.51 22.49 -4.74
C PRO A 157 -2.98 23.96 -4.80
N HIS A 158 -3.75 24.33 -5.82
CA HIS A 158 -4.26 25.69 -6.04
C HIS A 158 -5.68 25.94 -5.53
N PHE A 159 -6.36 24.93 -4.99
CA PHE A 159 -7.74 25.05 -4.54
C PHE A 159 -7.82 24.91 -3.02
N GLU A 160 -8.16 25.98 -2.32
CA GLU A 160 -8.15 26.01 -0.86
C GLU A 160 -9.31 25.21 -0.21
N ASN A 161 -10.45 25.04 -0.89
CA ASN A 161 -11.67 24.46 -0.31
C ASN A 161 -12.58 23.71 -1.32
N ALA A 162 -12.07 22.74 -2.07
CA ALA A 162 -12.97 21.81 -2.79
C ALA A 162 -12.87 20.42 -2.16
N MET A 163 -13.93 19.99 -1.50
CA MET A 163 -14.18 18.55 -1.34
C MET A 163 -14.89 18.17 -2.64
N GLY A 164 -14.20 17.52 -3.56
CA GLY A 164 -14.73 17.17 -4.88
C GLY A 164 -16.00 16.32 -4.82
N ASP A 165 -16.69 16.27 -5.95
CA ASP A 165 -18.09 15.87 -6.04
C ASP A 165 -18.34 14.36 -5.91
N LEU A 166 -17.30 13.53 -5.90
CA LEU A 166 -17.43 12.07 -5.87
C LEU A 166 -16.81 11.46 -4.61
N SER A 167 -17.53 10.54 -3.98
CA SER A 167 -16.97 9.80 -2.84
C SER A 167 -17.33 8.31 -2.81
N ALA A 168 -16.35 7.53 -2.36
CA ALA A 168 -16.42 6.09 -2.15
C ALA A 168 -16.53 5.79 -0.65
N ALA A 169 -17.48 4.94 -0.33
CA ALA A 169 -17.81 4.52 1.02
C ALA A 169 -17.31 3.11 1.30
N ILE A 170 -16.45 2.95 2.31
CA ILE A 170 -15.89 1.66 2.71
C ILE A 170 -16.16 1.40 4.21
N SER A 171 -16.76 0.25 4.53
CA SER A 171 -17.00 -0.09 5.94
C SER A 171 -15.69 -0.24 6.72
N PRO A 172 -15.56 0.40 7.91
CA PRO A 172 -14.38 0.25 8.76
C PRO A 172 -14.25 -1.16 9.35
N ASP A 173 -15.32 -1.95 9.35
CA ASP A 173 -15.37 -3.30 9.92
C ASP A 173 -15.19 -4.38 8.84
N ALA A 174 -15.38 -4.03 7.57
CA ALA A 174 -15.11 -4.91 6.42
C ALA A 174 -13.67 -4.74 5.94
N PHE A 175 -12.70 -5.06 6.81
CA PHE A 175 -11.26 -4.89 6.58
C PHE A 175 -10.78 -5.40 5.20
N ALA A 176 -11.30 -6.54 4.76
CA ALA A 176 -10.88 -7.14 3.49
C ALA A 176 -11.43 -6.39 2.27
N ASP A 177 -12.66 -5.89 2.35
CA ASP A 177 -13.28 -5.09 1.28
C ASP A 177 -12.58 -3.72 1.16
N ALA A 178 -12.11 -3.17 2.28
CA ALA A 178 -11.32 -1.94 2.29
C ALA A 178 -9.97 -2.07 1.58
N LEU A 179 -9.30 -3.22 1.76
CA LEU A 179 -7.99 -3.46 1.18
C LEU A 179 -8.04 -3.58 -0.35
N THR A 180 -9.11 -4.16 -0.89
CA THR A 180 -9.32 -4.30 -2.34
C THR A 180 -9.87 -3.02 -2.95
N ALA A 181 -10.71 -2.30 -2.20
CA ALA A 181 -11.26 -1.02 -2.61
C ALA A 181 -10.19 0.07 -2.77
N ALA A 182 -9.20 0.16 -1.88
CA ALA A 182 -8.22 1.24 -1.90
C ALA A 182 -7.47 1.41 -3.24
N PRO A 183 -6.85 0.36 -3.84
CA PRO A 183 -6.21 0.49 -5.16
C PRO A 183 -7.22 0.75 -6.27
N PHE A 184 -8.42 0.15 -6.23
CA PHE A 184 -9.46 0.40 -7.22
C PHE A 184 -9.91 1.86 -7.21
N VAL A 185 -10.30 2.38 -6.04
CA VAL A 185 -10.76 3.77 -5.87
C VAL A 185 -9.66 4.76 -6.24
N ALA A 186 -8.40 4.48 -5.91
CA ALA A 186 -7.30 5.36 -6.25
C ALA A 186 -6.95 5.35 -7.75
N GLN A 187 -7.28 4.29 -8.49
CA GLN A 187 -7.07 4.20 -9.94
C GLN A 187 -8.22 4.76 -10.78
N LEU A 188 -9.38 5.02 -10.17
CA LEU A 188 -10.51 5.61 -10.86
C LEU A 188 -10.18 7.05 -11.26
N LYS A 189 -9.77 7.23 -12.53
CA LYS A 189 -9.60 8.54 -13.15
C LYS A 189 -10.97 9.06 -13.58
N THR A 190 -11.61 9.83 -12.72
CA THR A 190 -12.81 10.61 -13.07
C THR A 190 -12.43 12.08 -13.23
N ASP A 191 -13.25 12.85 -13.95
CA ASP A 191 -13.07 14.31 -14.11
C ASP A 191 -13.17 15.07 -12.76
N ALA A 192 -13.63 14.39 -11.71
CA ALA A 192 -13.60 14.80 -10.30
C ALA A 192 -12.82 13.75 -9.48
N ASP A 193 -12.04 14.15 -8.48
CA ASP A 193 -11.29 13.20 -7.64
C ASP A 193 -12.24 12.42 -6.69
N ILE A 194 -12.06 11.10 -6.56
CA ILE A 194 -12.93 10.24 -5.76
C ILE A 194 -12.43 10.18 -4.31
N TYR A 195 -13.17 10.77 -3.38
CA TYR A 195 -12.80 10.78 -1.96
C TYR A 195 -13.19 9.48 -1.29
N THR A 196 -12.27 8.83 -0.59
CA THR A 196 -12.61 7.66 0.23
C THR A 196 -13.01 8.10 1.63
N TYR A 197 -14.29 7.93 2.00
CA TYR A 197 -14.76 8.14 3.37
C TYR A 197 -14.93 6.80 4.09
N LEU A 198 -14.49 6.76 5.35
CA LEU A 198 -14.87 5.71 6.30
C LEU A 198 -16.16 6.06 7.06
N ASN A 199 -16.62 7.31 7.05
CA ASN A 199 -17.82 7.75 7.79
C ASN A 199 -18.95 8.19 6.86
N PHE A 200 -20.10 7.52 6.99
CA PHE A 200 -21.33 7.75 6.21
C PHE A 200 -22.34 8.62 6.95
N TYR A 201 -22.12 8.87 8.24
CA TYR A 201 -23.08 9.54 9.10
C TYR A 201 -22.68 10.99 9.33
N GLY A 202 -23.51 11.93 8.85
CA GLY A 202 -23.40 13.36 9.17
C GLY A 202 -22.52 14.20 8.25
N ASN A 203 -22.01 13.64 7.14
CA ASN A 203 -21.21 14.39 6.16
C ASN A 203 -22.09 15.07 5.10
N SER A 204 -21.64 16.25 4.64
CA SER A 204 -22.33 17.10 3.65
C SER A 204 -22.36 16.52 2.23
N LEU A 205 -21.52 15.52 1.95
CA LEU A 205 -21.43 14.85 0.65
C LEU A 205 -21.73 13.37 0.83
N PRO A 206 -22.88 12.89 0.36
CA PRO A 206 -23.27 11.50 0.54
C PRO A 206 -22.58 10.64 -0.55
N PRO A 207 -22.21 9.38 -0.27
CA PRO A 207 -21.34 8.61 -1.16
C PRO A 207 -22.02 8.26 -2.48
N TYR A 208 -21.26 8.41 -3.56
CA TYR A 208 -21.64 8.04 -4.91
C TYR A 208 -21.48 6.53 -5.15
N MET A 209 -20.40 5.96 -4.61
CA MET A 209 -20.08 4.54 -4.68
C MET A 209 -19.94 3.95 -3.29
N VAL A 210 -20.44 2.74 -3.09
CA VAL A 210 -20.26 1.96 -1.85
C VAL A 210 -19.54 0.65 -2.17
N ILE A 211 -18.51 0.30 -1.40
CA ILE A 211 -17.84 -1.00 -1.49
C ILE A 211 -18.08 -1.75 -0.17
N GLY A 212 -18.76 -2.88 -0.27
CA GLY A 212 -19.19 -3.71 0.86
C GLY A 212 -20.70 -3.94 0.89
N GLY A 213 -21.10 -5.09 1.46
CA GLY A 213 -22.50 -5.50 1.53
C GLY A 213 -23.35 -4.69 2.53
N HIS A 214 -24.67 -4.85 2.46
CA HIS A 214 -25.63 -4.13 3.32
C HIS A 214 -25.46 -4.38 4.83
N LYS A 215 -24.82 -5.49 5.22
CA LYS A 215 -24.48 -5.78 6.63
C LYS A 215 -23.33 -4.89 7.14
N SER A 216 -22.48 -4.40 6.24
CA SER A 216 -21.26 -3.66 6.56
C SER A 216 -21.43 -2.16 6.32
N VAL A 217 -22.18 -1.79 5.28
CA VAL A 217 -22.63 -0.41 5.02
C VAL A 217 -24.12 -0.47 4.71
N PRO A 218 -25.00 0.10 5.58
CA PRO A 218 -26.43 0.18 5.29
C PRO A 218 -26.72 0.80 3.92
N LYS A 219 -27.89 0.54 3.34
CA LYS A 219 -28.30 1.18 2.09
C LYS A 219 -28.36 2.70 2.32
N LEU A 220 -27.62 3.46 1.51
CA LEU A 220 -27.62 4.92 1.56
C LEU A 220 -28.53 5.44 0.44
N SER A 221 -29.27 6.51 0.71
CA SER A 221 -30.21 7.10 -0.26
C SER A 221 -29.51 7.74 -1.46
N SER A 222 -28.24 8.12 -1.31
CA SER A 222 -27.43 8.76 -2.35
C SER A 222 -26.68 7.80 -3.26
N GLU A 223 -26.51 6.54 -2.86
CA GLU A 223 -25.59 5.64 -3.54
C GLU A 223 -26.07 5.34 -4.96
N GLN A 224 -25.21 5.60 -5.95
CA GLN A 224 -25.46 5.29 -7.36
C GLN A 224 -24.95 3.89 -7.69
N TYR A 225 -23.80 3.52 -7.13
CA TYR A 225 -23.16 2.23 -7.37
C TYR A 225 -22.82 1.52 -6.06
N ARG A 226 -22.97 0.19 -6.06
CA ARG A 226 -22.51 -0.66 -4.96
C ARG A 226 -21.79 -1.89 -5.49
N ILE A 227 -20.57 -2.12 -5.01
CA ILE A 227 -19.77 -3.31 -5.30
C ILE A 227 -19.72 -4.15 -4.03
N TYR A 228 -20.23 -5.38 -4.10
CA TYR A 228 -20.24 -6.29 -2.95
C TYR A 228 -20.40 -7.75 -3.38
N GLY A 229 -19.81 -8.64 -2.59
CA GLY A 229 -19.99 -10.08 -2.70
C GLY A 229 -20.61 -10.71 -1.47
N SER A 230 -20.87 -12.02 -1.54
CA SER A 230 -21.29 -12.83 -0.38
C SER A 230 -20.18 -12.98 0.67
N ASN A 231 -18.92 -12.73 0.28
CA ASN A 231 -17.74 -12.78 1.13
C ASN A 231 -16.63 -11.90 0.51
N ARG A 232 -15.52 -11.76 1.23
CA ARG A 232 -14.35 -10.95 0.82
C ARG A 232 -13.74 -11.31 -0.54
N TYR A 233 -13.86 -12.57 -0.96
CA TYR A 233 -13.31 -13.04 -2.24
C TYR A 233 -14.23 -12.74 -3.42
N HIS A 234 -15.54 -12.63 -3.18
CA HIS A 234 -16.50 -12.18 -4.19
C HIS A 234 -16.59 -10.66 -4.29
N THR A 235 -16.25 -9.94 -3.22
CA THR A 235 -16.16 -8.47 -3.27
C THR A 235 -14.90 -8.00 -4.00
N ALA A 236 -13.80 -8.76 -3.88
CA ALA A 236 -12.54 -8.54 -4.59
C ALA A 236 -12.67 -8.86 -6.08
#